data_AF-W4L994-F1
#
_entry.id   AF-W4L994-F1
#
_cell.length_a   1.000
_cell.length_b   1.000
_cell.length_c   1.000
_cell.angle_alpha   90.00
_cell.angle_beta   90.00
_cell.angle_gamma   90.00
#
_symmetry.space_group_name_H-M   'P 1'
#
loop_
_entity.id
_entity.type
_entity.pdbx_description
1 polymer ?
#
loop_
_entity_poly.entity_id
_entity_poly.type
_entity_poly.pdbx_seq_one_letter_code
_entity_poly.pdbx_strand_id
1 'polypeptide(L)'
;MSCQRQTVSQFTHAVLDAETSPATLQQVVEHGFEQIAEAQTASRAPLACAAGCAFCCYHPVDITAPEAFALAAYLRTVLSDAEFEAVATRLAANAARIQALSHDEHALAQIPCALLNH
;
A
#
# COMPACT_ATOMS: atom_id res chain seq x y z
N MET A 1 -2.20 -4.19 27.78
CA MET A 1 -2.47 -4.03 26.33
C MET A 1 -3.64 -3.06 26.06
N SER A 2 -3.67 -1.91 26.73
CA SER A 2 -4.76 -0.90 26.62
C SER A 2 -4.25 0.47 26.09
N CYS A 3 -2.93 0.69 26.09
CA CYS A 3 -2.34 2.00 25.81
C CYS A 3 -2.24 2.35 24.31
N GLN A 4 -2.15 1.35 23.43
CA GLN A 4 -1.94 1.57 21.99
C GLN A 4 -3.22 1.92 21.21
N ARG A 5 -4.40 1.61 21.77
CA ARG A 5 -5.70 1.95 21.18
C ARG A 5 -6.10 3.42 21.37
N GLN A 6 -5.50 4.11 22.34
CA GLN A 6 -5.82 5.51 22.64
C GLN A 6 -5.28 6.48 21.59
N THR A 7 -4.12 6.19 21.01
CA THR A 7 -3.43 7.10 20.09
C THR A 7 -4.13 7.23 18.74
N VAL A 8 -4.56 6.12 18.14
CA VAL A 8 -5.24 6.15 16.83
C VAL A 8 -6.55 6.93 16.90
N SER A 9 -7.35 6.72 17.95
CA SER A 9 -8.65 7.40 18.11
C SER A 9 -8.51 8.91 18.32
N GLN A 10 -7.52 9.36 19.10
CA GLN A 10 -7.29 10.78 19.35
C GLN A 10 -6.84 11.54 18.09
N PHE A 11 -6.02 10.92 17.24
CA PHE A 11 -5.60 11.54 15.98
C PHE A 11 -6.74 11.62 14.96
N THR A 12 -7.60 10.60 14.88
CA THR A 12 -8.74 10.61 13.94
C THR A 12 -9.72 11.75 14.23
N HIS A 13 -10.02 12.03 15.50
CA HIS A 13 -10.91 13.14 15.87
C HIS A 13 -10.29 14.52 15.55
N ALA A 14 -9.01 14.73 15.83
CA ALA A 14 -8.34 16.00 15.52
C ALA A 14 -8.27 16.30 14.01
N VAL A 15 -8.21 15.27 13.16
CA VAL A 15 -8.21 15.39 11.70
C VAL A 15 -9.61 15.63 11.12
N LEU A 16 -10.65 15.09 11.77
CA LEU A 16 -12.05 15.24 11.34
C LEU A 16 -12.65 16.60 11.73
N ASP A 17 -12.14 17.24 12.80
CA ASP A 17 -12.69 18.49 13.33
C ASP A 17 -12.02 19.76 12.77
N ALA A 18 -10.91 19.63 12.03
CA ALA A 18 -10.26 20.75 11.36
C ALA A 18 -10.66 20.83 9.88
N GLU A 19 -10.69 22.03 9.30
CA GLU A 19 -10.56 22.21 7.84
C GLU A 19 -9.15 21.74 7.43
N THR A 20 -8.97 20.43 7.42
CA THR A 20 -7.65 19.83 7.29
C THR A 20 -7.19 19.99 5.86
N SER A 21 -6.12 20.79 5.67
CA SER A 21 -5.53 20.96 4.36
C SER A 21 -5.00 19.62 3.82
N PRO A 22 -5.01 19.40 2.50
CA PRO A 22 -4.44 18.19 1.91
C PRO A 22 -2.99 17.92 2.33
N ALA A 23 -2.20 18.99 2.55
CA ALA A 23 -0.83 18.89 3.03
C ALA A 23 -0.73 18.33 4.47
N THR A 24 -1.64 18.75 5.35
CA THR A 24 -1.68 18.26 6.73
C THR A 24 -2.09 16.78 6.78
N LEU A 25 -3.05 16.36 5.94
CA LEU A 25 -3.40 14.94 5.80
C LEU A 25 -2.22 14.09 5.34
N GLN A 26 -1.47 14.59 4.36
CA GLN A 26 -0.28 13.89 3.86
C GLN A 26 0.77 13.72 4.96
N GLN A 27 1.07 14.78 5.72
CA GLN A 27 2.05 14.72 6.82
C GLN A 27 1.66 13.70 7.90
N VAL A 28 0.36 13.59 8.23
CA VAL A 28 -0.13 12.60 9.20
C VAL A 28 0.04 11.18 8.69
N VAL A 29 -0.23 10.94 7.40
CA VAL A 29 -0.04 9.63 6.76
C VAL A 29 1.45 9.23 6.74
N GLU A 30 2.32 10.15 6.33
CA GLU A 30 3.77 9.94 6.30
C GLU A 30 4.31 9.60 7.70
N HIS A 31 3.92 10.38 8.71
CA HIS A 31 4.29 10.10 10.09
C HIS A 31 3.78 8.74 10.58
N GLY A 32 2.56 8.35 10.18
CA GLY A 32 2.01 7.03 10.47
C GLY A 32 2.86 5.89 9.88
N PHE A 33 3.33 6.04 8.64
CA PHE A 33 4.23 5.05 8.02
C PHE A 33 5.56 4.92 8.73
N GLU A 34 6.17 6.03 9.15
CA GLU A 34 7.42 6.02 9.92
C GLU A 34 7.26 5.25 11.23
N GLN A 35 6.17 5.47 11.96
CA GLN A 35 5.89 4.78 13.22
C GLN A 35 5.69 3.27 13.03
N ILE A 36 5.01 2.86 11.95
CA ILE A 36 4.86 1.43 11.59
C ILE A 36 6.22 0.82 11.26
N ALA A 37 7.02 1.52 10.45
CA ALA A 37 8.35 1.06 10.05
C ALA A 37 9.29 0.91 11.25
N GLU A 38 9.25 1.86 12.20
CA GLU A 38 10.00 1.82 13.45
C GLU A 38 9.55 0.65 14.33
N ALA A 39 8.24 0.44 14.50
CA ALA A 39 7.71 -0.69 15.26
C ALA A 39 8.10 -2.06 14.67
N GLN A 40 8.30 -2.13 13.36
CA GLN A 40 8.72 -3.35 12.65
C GLN A 40 10.24 -3.60 12.66
N THR A 41 11.05 -2.73 13.26
CA THR A 41 12.51 -2.92 13.33
C THR A 41 12.93 -4.13 14.16
N ALA A 42 12.09 -4.60 15.09
CA ALA A 42 12.41 -5.69 16.00
C ALA A 42 12.38 -7.10 15.38
N SER A 43 11.86 -7.28 14.15
CA SER A 43 11.66 -8.62 13.54
C SER A 43 12.25 -8.78 12.14
N ARG A 44 13.19 -7.92 11.72
CA ARG A 44 13.77 -7.98 10.36
C ARG A 44 14.65 -9.22 10.18
N ALA A 45 14.03 -10.33 9.83
CA ALA A 45 14.70 -11.38 9.08
C ALA A 45 15.30 -10.76 7.80
N PRO A 46 16.47 -11.22 7.34
CA PRO A 46 17.04 -10.75 6.08
C PRO A 46 16.03 -10.91 4.96
N LEU A 47 15.83 -9.85 4.16
CA LEU A 47 14.99 -9.94 2.97
C LEU A 47 15.64 -10.95 2.01
N ALA A 48 14.85 -11.94 1.56
CA ALA A 48 15.30 -12.92 0.57
C ALA A 48 15.32 -12.35 -0.87
N CYS A 49 14.87 -11.11 -1.07
CA CYS A 49 14.80 -10.52 -2.40
C CYS A 49 16.17 -10.06 -2.90
N ALA A 50 16.33 -10.10 -4.23
CA ALA A 50 17.45 -9.53 -4.95
C ALA A 50 16.90 -8.80 -6.20
N ALA A 51 17.70 -7.93 -6.81
CA ALA A 51 17.30 -7.26 -8.05
C ALA A 51 16.88 -8.30 -9.12
N GLY A 52 15.70 -8.10 -9.70
CA GLY A 52 15.12 -9.04 -10.68
C GLY A 52 14.34 -10.21 -10.08
N CYS A 53 14.24 -10.35 -8.76
CA CYS A 53 13.36 -11.36 -8.14
C CYS A 53 11.89 -10.95 -8.26
N ALA A 54 11.04 -11.83 -8.80
CA ALA A 54 9.60 -11.63 -8.94
C ALA A 54 8.75 -12.55 -8.05
N PHE A 55 9.36 -13.27 -7.10
CA PHE A 55 8.66 -14.27 -6.28
C PHE A 55 7.46 -13.67 -5.52
N CYS A 56 7.65 -12.52 -4.86
CA CYS A 56 6.57 -11.85 -4.12
C CYS A 56 5.54 -11.16 -5.03
N CYS A 57 5.85 -10.96 -6.32
CA CYS A 57 4.95 -10.27 -7.25
C CYS A 57 3.71 -11.12 -7.62
N TYR A 58 3.62 -12.36 -7.17
CA TYR A 58 2.45 -13.24 -7.32
C TYR A 58 1.74 -13.51 -5.99
N HIS A 59 2.19 -12.91 -4.89
CA HIS A 59 1.55 -13.05 -3.59
C HIS A 59 0.56 -11.91 -3.37
N PRO A 60 -0.61 -12.20 -2.75
CA PRO A 60 -1.52 -11.16 -2.31
C PRO A 60 -0.84 -10.33 -1.21
N VAL A 61 -0.82 -9.02 -1.40
CA VAL A 61 -0.33 -8.05 -0.43
C VAL A 61 -1.45 -7.05 -0.18
N ASP A 62 -1.92 -7.00 1.06
CA ASP A 62 -2.91 -6.01 1.45
C ASP A 62 -2.23 -4.65 1.63
N ILE A 63 -2.93 -3.61 1.20
CA ILE A 63 -2.56 -2.22 1.44
C ILE A 63 -3.77 -1.46 1.97
N THR A 64 -3.48 -0.48 2.81
CA THR A 64 -4.45 0.48 3.30
C THR A 64 -4.74 1.56 2.26
N ALA A 65 -5.86 2.27 2.38
CA ALA A 65 -6.18 3.37 1.46
C ALA A 65 -5.10 4.48 1.43
N PRO A 66 -4.52 4.92 2.56
CA PRO A 66 -3.40 5.86 2.54
C PRO A 66 -2.18 5.35 1.75
N GLU A 67 -1.83 4.06 1.88
CA GLU A 67 -0.73 3.45 1.12
C GLU A 67 -1.04 3.45 -0.37
N ALA A 68 -2.27 3.15 -0.76
CA ALA A 68 -2.71 3.20 -2.15
C ALA A 68 -2.57 4.61 -2.75
N PHE A 69 -2.97 5.66 -2.01
CA PHE A 69 -2.82 7.04 -2.47
C PHE A 69 -1.35 7.47 -2.56
N ALA A 70 -0.53 7.11 -1.56
CA ALA A 70 0.90 7.40 -1.58
C ALA A 70 1.60 6.71 -2.77
N LEU A 71 1.27 5.44 -3.04
CA LEU A 71 1.76 4.71 -4.21
C LEU A 71 1.32 5.39 -5.52
N ALA A 72 0.05 5.76 -5.65
CA ALA A 72 -0.44 6.45 -6.84
C ALA A 72 0.26 7.79 -7.07
N ALA A 73 0.47 8.57 -6.00
CA ALA A 73 1.21 9.83 -6.07
C ALA A 73 2.65 9.62 -6.51
N TYR A 74 3.34 8.63 -5.93
CA TYR A 74 4.71 8.29 -6.31
C TYR A 74 4.82 7.79 -7.75
N LEU A 75 3.91 6.91 -8.20
CA LEU A 75 3.93 6.39 -9.56
C LEU A 75 3.79 7.50 -10.61
N ARG A 76 3.03 8.57 -10.33
CA ARG A 76 2.93 9.75 -11.20
C ARG A 76 4.24 10.55 -11.32
N THR A 77 5.18 10.41 -10.38
CA THR A 77 6.46 11.12 -10.44
C THR A 77 7.54 10.34 -11.18
N VAL A 78 7.42 9.00 -11.23
CA VAL A 78 8.46 8.11 -11.80
C VAL A 78 8.07 7.49 -13.13
N LEU A 79 6.78 7.41 -13.45
CA LEU A 79 6.28 6.87 -14.72
C LEU A 79 5.91 7.99 -15.68
N SER A 80 6.05 7.74 -16.98
CA SER A 80 5.36 8.53 -18.00
C SER A 80 3.85 8.32 -17.93
N ASP A 81 3.07 9.26 -18.50
CA ASP A 81 1.60 9.13 -18.56
C ASP A 81 1.16 7.81 -19.20
N ALA A 82 1.85 7.37 -20.26
CA ALA A 82 1.54 6.11 -20.93
C ALA A 82 1.81 4.88 -20.04
N GLU A 83 2.92 4.88 -19.30
CA GLU A 83 3.24 3.79 -18.36
C GLU A 83 2.28 3.77 -17.17
N PHE A 84 1.90 4.94 -16.66
CA PHE A 84 0.92 5.08 -15.59
C PHE A 84 -0.44 4.53 -16.01
N GLU A 85 -0.93 4.89 -17.20
CA GLU A 85 -2.19 4.35 -17.74
C GLU A 85 -2.12 2.83 -17.99
N ALA A 86 -0.96 2.31 -18.41
CA ALA A 86 -0.76 0.87 -18.55
C ALA A 86 -0.84 0.16 -17.18
N VAL A 87 -0.24 0.72 -16.13
CA VAL A 87 -0.38 0.22 -14.75
C VAL A 87 -1.84 0.27 -14.29
N ALA A 88 -2.52 1.39 -14.51
CA ALA A 88 -3.92 1.57 -14.11
C ALA A 88 -4.85 0.55 -14.80
N THR A 89 -4.61 0.29 -16.08
CA THR A 89 -5.33 -0.74 -16.86
C THR A 89 -5.12 -2.13 -16.27
N ARG A 90 -3.87 -2.49 -15.92
CA ARG A 90 -3.56 -3.77 -15.26
C ARG A 90 -4.19 -3.87 -13.88
N LEU A 91 -4.19 -2.79 -13.09
CA LEU A 91 -4.84 -2.74 -11.78
C LEU A 91 -6.35 -3.02 -11.89
N ALA A 92 -7.04 -2.36 -12.84
CA ALA A 92 -8.46 -2.57 -13.05
C ALA A 92 -8.78 -4.02 -13.47
N ALA A 93 -7.97 -4.60 -14.37
CA ALA A 93 -8.12 -5.98 -14.78
C ALA A 93 -7.89 -6.96 -13.62
N ASN A 94 -6.86 -6.72 -12.79
CA ASN A 94 -6.60 -7.53 -11.60
C ASN A 94 -7.75 -7.41 -10.59
N ALA A 95 -8.23 -6.21 -10.31
CA ALA A 95 -9.35 -5.99 -9.38
C ALA A 95 -10.60 -6.75 -9.81
N ALA A 96 -10.95 -6.73 -11.11
CA ALA A 96 -12.08 -7.49 -11.64
C ALA A 96 -11.90 -9.01 -11.47
N ARG A 97 -10.68 -9.53 -11.63
CA ARG A 97 -10.38 -10.95 -11.42
C ARG A 97 -10.43 -11.35 -9.94
N ILE A 98 -9.87 -10.51 -9.07
CA ILE A 98 -9.75 -10.77 -7.63
C ILE A 98 -11.09 -10.66 -6.92
N GLN A 99 -11.99 -9.77 -7.35
CA GLN A 99 -13.28 -9.52 -6.70
C GLN A 99 -14.15 -10.79 -6.57
N ALA A 100 -13.98 -11.76 -7.46
CA ALA A 100 -14.72 -13.02 -7.44
C ALA A 100 -14.07 -14.12 -6.57
N LEU A 101 -12.91 -13.84 -5.96
CA LEU A 101 -12.10 -14.81 -5.22
C LEU A 101 -12.13 -14.52 -3.73
N SER A 102 -12.16 -15.57 -2.91
CA SER A 102 -11.74 -15.51 -1.52
C SER A 102 -10.22 -15.25 -1.40
N HIS A 103 -9.75 -14.92 -0.20
CA HIS A 103 -8.33 -14.66 0.03
C HIS A 103 -7.43 -15.87 -0.32
N ASP A 104 -7.85 -17.07 0.06
CA ASP A 104 -7.12 -18.31 -0.24
C ASP A 104 -7.12 -18.61 -1.74
N GLU A 105 -8.26 -18.41 -2.41
CA GLU A 105 -8.36 -18.57 -3.87
C GLU A 105 -7.48 -17.53 -4.60
N HIS A 106 -7.41 -16.29 -4.11
CA HIS A 106 -6.53 -15.28 -4.65
C HIS A 106 -5.05 -15.66 -4.49
N ALA A 107 -4.66 -16.17 -3.31
CA ALA A 107 -3.30 -16.64 -3.06
C ALA A 107 -2.87 -17.78 -4.00
N LEU A 108 -3.81 -18.66 -4.36
CA LEU A 108 -3.57 -19.78 -5.27
C LEU A 108 -3.69 -19.41 -6.75
N ALA A 109 -4.38 -18.31 -7.09
CA ALA A 109 -4.63 -17.89 -8.47
C ALA A 109 -3.39 -17.34 -9.20
N GLN A 110 -2.30 -17.06 -8.47
CA GLN A 110 -1.04 -16.53 -9.01
C GLN A 110 -1.26 -15.33 -9.95
N ILE A 111 -2.14 -14.41 -9.56
CA ILE A 111 -2.39 -13.18 -10.32
C ILE A 111 -1.16 -12.28 -10.18
N PRO A 112 -0.48 -11.90 -11.28
CA PRO A 112 0.70 -11.04 -11.19
C PRO A 112 0.33 -9.64 -10.71
N CYS A 113 1.17 -9.06 -9.86
CA CYS A 113 1.06 -7.67 -9.42
C CYS A 113 1.03 -6.73 -10.64
N ALA A 114 0.16 -5.71 -10.59
CA ALA A 114 0.03 -4.76 -11.71
C ALA A 114 1.28 -3.90 -11.93
N LEU A 115 2.19 -3.84 -10.95
CA LEU A 115 3.49 -3.16 -11.05
C LEU A 115 4.61 -4.06 -11.59
N LEU A 116 4.35 -5.35 -11.80
CA LEU A 116 5.33 -6.27 -12.36
C LEU A 116 5.53 -5.95 -13.84
N ASN A 117 6.73 -5.47 -14.18
CA ASN A 117 7.17 -5.15 -15.53
C ASN A 117 8.39 -6.01 -15.84
N HIS A 118 8.19 -7.12 -16.56
CA HIS A 118 9.24 -8.01 -17.06
C HIS A 118 9.28 -7.97 -18.59
#